data_AF-W9J7E1-F1
#
_entry.id   AF-W9J7E1-F1
#
_cell.length_a   1.000
_cell.length_b   1.000
_cell.length_c   1.000
_cell.angle_alpha   90.00
_cell.angle_beta   90.00
_cell.angle_gamma   90.00
#
_symmetry.space_group_name_H-M   'P 1'
#
loop_
_entity.id
_entity.type
_entity.pdbx_description
1 polymer ?
#
loop_
_entity_poly.entity_id
_entity_poly.type
_entity_poly.pdbx_seq_one_letter_code
_entity_poly.pdbx_strand_id
1 'polypeptide(L)'
;MPAHPTPPAIPGSRAEYEACYAEDPDKWYQYLSDAYAWMKEQESNQVAADRKLVELQVQVETQQEEILNLQNTLQAVQIEKSAAMMQRSWVEDRLDKKEKELEAARDEARQAIASRLPTVSALTPSATPDPLAKTQAAEIVGAAPPPTTRSTASAYLSERLPDPEKFEATRADLRRFRDAITEKLTVNEDRYPTAPTEQGILQAHTTLHL
;
A
#
# COMPACT_ATOMS: atom_id res chain seq x y z
N MET A 1 -44.30 -3.55 -23.30
CA MET A 1 -45.37 -3.28 -22.32
C MET A 1 -46.68 -3.37 -23.07
N PRO A 2 -47.57 -4.31 -22.72
CA PRO A 2 -48.90 -4.34 -23.30
C PRO A 2 -49.64 -3.04 -22.95
N ALA A 3 -50.35 -2.50 -23.94
CA ALA A 3 -51.15 -1.30 -23.77
C ALA A 3 -52.26 -1.58 -22.74
N HIS A 4 -52.59 -0.56 -21.93
CA HIS A 4 -53.68 -0.65 -20.98
C HIS A 4 -55.00 -0.97 -21.73
N PRO A 5 -55.73 -2.03 -21.34
CA PRO A 5 -56.97 -2.39 -22.01
C PRO A 5 -58.00 -1.26 -21.86
N THR A 6 -58.72 -0.96 -22.94
CA THR A 6 -59.68 0.15 -22.97
C THR A 6 -61.09 -0.41 -22.78
N PRO A 7 -61.89 0.16 -21.84
CA PRO A 7 -63.25 -0.33 -21.63
C PRO A 7 -64.13 -0.10 -22.87
N PRO A 8 -65.10 -0.99 -23.17
CA PRO A 8 -66.00 -0.85 -24.31
C PRO A 8 -66.85 0.44 -24.27
N ALA A 9 -67.25 0.85 -23.06
CA ALA A 9 -67.93 2.12 -22.79
C ALA A 9 -67.53 2.64 -21.40
N ILE A 10 -67.71 3.93 -21.14
CA ILE A 10 -67.51 4.54 -19.82
C ILE A 10 -68.87 5.04 -19.33
N PRO A 11 -69.72 4.14 -18.80
CA PRO A 11 -71.05 4.51 -18.32
C PRO A 11 -70.96 5.43 -17.10
N GLY A 12 -71.74 6.51 -17.10
CA GLY A 12 -71.79 7.49 -16.00
C GLY A 12 -72.72 7.06 -14.87
N SER A 13 -73.59 6.07 -15.12
CA SER A 13 -74.52 5.51 -14.15
C SER A 13 -74.63 3.98 -14.26
N ARG A 14 -75.10 3.34 -13.19
CA ARG A 14 -75.33 1.88 -13.19
C ARG A 14 -76.35 1.45 -14.25
N ALA A 15 -77.38 2.25 -14.49
CA ALA A 15 -78.40 1.97 -15.50
C ALA A 15 -77.81 1.99 -16.93
N GLU A 16 -76.92 2.96 -17.20
CA GLU A 16 -76.17 3.01 -18.47
C GLU A 16 -75.23 1.82 -18.62
N TYR A 17 -74.56 1.39 -17.54
CA TYR A 17 -73.73 0.18 -17.57
C TYR A 17 -74.55 -1.05 -17.92
N GLU A 18 -75.70 -1.26 -17.26
CA GLU A 18 -76.58 -2.41 -17.51
C GLU A 18 -77.11 -2.41 -18.95
N ALA A 19 -77.43 -1.23 -19.51
CA ALA A 19 -77.81 -1.08 -20.90
C ALA A 19 -76.66 -1.43 -21.87
N CYS A 20 -75.46 -0.85 -21.68
CA CYS A 20 -74.29 -1.14 -22.51
C CYS A 20 -73.79 -2.59 -22.37
N TYR A 21 -73.99 -3.20 -21.21
CA TYR A 21 -73.66 -4.60 -20.97
C TYR A 21 -74.63 -5.53 -21.69
N ALA A 22 -75.92 -5.21 -21.67
CA ALA A 22 -76.95 -6.00 -22.34
C ALA A 22 -76.80 -6.00 -23.88
N GLU A 23 -76.24 -4.92 -24.45
CA GLU A 23 -75.95 -4.84 -25.89
C GLU A 23 -74.84 -5.80 -26.33
N ASP A 24 -73.76 -5.93 -25.56
CA ASP A 24 -72.59 -6.70 -25.97
C ASP A 24 -71.81 -7.30 -24.77
N PRO A 25 -72.34 -8.36 -24.12
CA PRO A 25 -71.75 -8.94 -22.90
C PRO A 25 -70.33 -9.48 -23.11
N ASP A 26 -70.05 -10.04 -24.29
CA ASP A 26 -68.77 -10.69 -24.59
C ASP A 26 -67.61 -9.69 -24.64
N LYS A 27 -67.85 -8.46 -25.13
CA LYS A 27 -66.84 -7.39 -25.13
C LYS A 27 -66.47 -6.96 -23.71
N TRP A 28 -67.46 -6.91 -22.81
CA TRP A 28 -67.22 -6.63 -21.41
C TRP A 28 -66.46 -7.75 -20.71
N TYR A 29 -66.80 -9.01 -20.99
CA TYR A 29 -66.05 -10.15 -20.49
C TYR A 29 -64.58 -10.13 -20.95
N GLN A 30 -64.34 -9.91 -22.24
CA GLN A 30 -62.99 -9.79 -22.80
C GLN A 30 -62.20 -8.65 -22.14
N TYR A 31 -62.78 -7.45 -22.08
CA TYR A 31 -62.15 -6.31 -21.41
C TYR A 31 -61.77 -6.63 -19.96
N LEU A 32 -62.68 -7.22 -19.17
CA LEU A 32 -62.38 -7.59 -17.79
C LEU A 32 -61.25 -8.62 -17.73
N SER A 33 -61.27 -9.65 -18.59
CA SER A 33 -60.22 -10.67 -18.62
C SER A 33 -58.85 -10.07 -18.98
N ASP A 34 -58.80 -9.18 -19.97
CA ASP A 34 -57.59 -8.49 -20.41
C ASP A 34 -57.09 -7.51 -19.34
N ALA A 35 -58.00 -6.81 -18.65
CA ALA A 35 -57.67 -5.92 -17.54
C ALA A 35 -57.03 -6.67 -16.37
N TYR A 36 -57.58 -7.83 -15.98
CA TYR A 36 -56.98 -8.66 -14.95
C TYR A 36 -55.63 -9.24 -15.37
N ALA A 37 -55.49 -9.70 -16.62
CA ALA A 37 -54.22 -10.17 -17.13
C ALA A 37 -53.16 -9.06 -17.15
N TRP A 38 -53.53 -7.87 -17.62
CA TRP A 38 -52.66 -6.70 -17.64
C TRP A 38 -52.24 -6.27 -16.23
N MET A 39 -53.16 -6.20 -15.26
CA MET A 39 -52.83 -5.85 -13.87
C MET A 39 -51.82 -6.84 -13.27
N LYS A 40 -52.02 -8.14 -13.49
CA LYS A 40 -51.09 -9.18 -13.02
C LYS A 40 -49.70 -9.04 -13.64
N GLU A 41 -49.64 -8.72 -14.93
CA GLU A 41 -48.36 -8.46 -15.61
C GLU A 41 -47.68 -7.19 -15.09
N GLN A 42 -48.44 -6.12 -14.84
CA GLN A 42 -47.90 -4.89 -14.25
C GLN A 42 -47.34 -5.13 -12.85
N GLU A 43 -48.04 -5.88 -12.00
CA GLU A 43 -47.53 -6.24 -10.67
C GLU A 43 -46.20 -7.00 -10.77
N SER A 44 -46.12 -7.99 -11.67
CA SER A 44 -44.87 -8.71 -11.93
C SER A 44 -43.75 -7.80 -12.43
N ASN A 45 -44.07 -6.87 -13.34
CA ASN A 45 -43.09 -5.92 -13.88
C ASN A 45 -42.61 -4.93 -12.81
N GLN A 46 -43.50 -4.49 -11.93
CA GLN A 46 -43.18 -3.62 -10.81
C GLN A 46 -42.24 -4.32 -9.83
N VAL A 47 -42.55 -5.56 -9.44
CA VAL A 47 -41.65 -6.37 -8.58
C VAL A 47 -40.27 -6.55 -9.21
N ALA A 48 -40.21 -6.79 -10.52
CA ALA A 48 -38.94 -6.91 -11.23
C ALA A 48 -38.16 -5.57 -11.28
N ALA A 49 -38.86 -4.46 -11.45
CA ALA A 49 -38.27 -3.12 -11.43
C ALA A 49 -37.73 -2.76 -10.03
N ASP A 50 -38.51 -3.01 -8.98
CA ASP A 50 -38.13 -2.77 -7.59
C ASP A 50 -36.89 -3.60 -7.22
N ARG A 51 -36.86 -4.87 -7.63
CA ARG A 51 -35.68 -5.73 -7.43
C ARG A 51 -34.43 -5.17 -8.10
N LYS A 52 -34.54 -4.70 -9.35
CA LYS A 52 -33.42 -4.08 -10.06
C LYS A 52 -32.98 -2.78 -9.42
N LEU A 53 -33.92 -1.99 -8.89
CA LEU A 53 -33.61 -0.75 -8.19
C LEU A 53 -32.79 -1.02 -6.93
N VAL A 54 -33.18 -2.02 -6.13
CA VAL A 54 -32.41 -2.44 -4.95
C VAL A 54 -31.02 -2.94 -5.34
N GLU A 55 -30.91 -3.76 -6.39
CA GLU A 55 -29.61 -4.26 -6.86
C GLU A 55 -28.69 -3.12 -7.30
N LEU A 56 -29.20 -2.15 -8.07
CA LEU A 56 -28.45 -0.97 -8.49
C LEU A 56 -28.05 -0.10 -7.29
N GLN A 57 -28.94 0.05 -6.30
CA GLN A 57 -28.63 0.82 -5.10
C GLN A 57 -27.47 0.21 -4.30
N VAL A 58 -27.49 -1.12 -4.09
CA VAL A 58 -26.38 -1.84 -3.45
C VAL A 58 -25.09 -1.69 -4.25
N GLN A 59 -25.16 -1.75 -5.59
CA GLN A 59 -23.99 -1.57 -6.45
C GLN A 59 -23.39 -0.17 -6.31
N VAL A 60 -24.23 0.87 -6.28
CA VAL A 60 -23.80 2.26 -6.09
C VAL A 60 -23.14 2.44 -4.72
N GLU A 61 -23.74 1.92 -3.65
CA GLU A 61 -23.18 1.99 -2.30
C GLU A 61 -21.81 1.29 -2.21
N THR A 62 -21.71 0.09 -2.80
CA THR A 62 -20.44 -0.66 -2.85
C THR A 62 -19.36 0.11 -3.60
N GLN A 63 -19.69 0.72 -4.74
CA GLN A 63 -18.74 1.52 -5.52
C GLN A 63 -18.33 2.80 -4.78
N GLN A 64 -19.24 3.44 -4.05
CA GLN A 64 -18.91 4.60 -3.22
C GLN A 64 -17.92 4.25 -2.10
N GLU A 65 -18.12 3.11 -1.44
CA GLU A 65 -17.19 2.61 -0.41
C GLU A 65 -15.81 2.32 -1.00
N GLU A 66 -15.76 1.67 -2.17
CA GLU A 66 -14.50 1.40 -2.87
C GLU A 66 -13.76 2.67 -3.24
N ILE A 67 -14.46 3.69 -3.76
CA ILE A 67 -13.87 5.00 -4.07
C ILE A 67 -13.29 5.64 -2.80
N LEU A 68 -14.02 5.61 -1.68
CA LEU A 68 -13.55 6.17 -0.42
C LEU A 68 -12.31 5.44 0.10
N ASN A 69 -12.29 4.11 0.01
CA ASN A 69 -11.12 3.31 0.37
C ASN A 69 -9.91 3.65 -0.52
N LEU A 70 -10.10 3.75 -1.83
CA LEU A 70 -9.05 4.14 -2.77
C LEU A 70 -8.51 5.54 -2.46
N GLN A 71 -9.36 6.50 -2.11
CA GLN A 71 -8.92 7.84 -1.70
C GLN A 71 -8.06 7.79 -0.43
N ASN A 72 -8.44 7.00 0.57
CA ASN A 72 -7.67 6.84 1.81
C ASN A 72 -6.30 6.19 1.54
N THR A 73 -6.26 5.15 0.71
CA THR A 73 -4.99 4.49 0.34
C THR A 73 -4.07 5.44 -0.44
N LEU A 74 -4.61 6.21 -1.39
CA LEU A 74 -3.84 7.22 -2.13
C LEU A 74 -3.28 8.29 -1.21
N GLN A 75 -4.07 8.76 -0.23
CA GLN A 75 -3.60 9.72 0.75
C GLN A 75 -2.46 9.15 1.60
N ALA A 76 -2.57 7.90 2.07
CA ALA A 76 -1.53 7.23 2.85
C ALA A 76 -0.23 7.10 2.04
N VAL A 77 -0.32 6.65 0.79
CA VAL A 77 0.84 6.54 -0.12
C VAL A 77 1.48 7.91 -0.38
N GLN A 78 0.69 8.96 -0.52
CA GLN A 78 1.21 10.30 -0.73
C GLN A 78 1.98 10.83 0.48
N ILE A 79 1.47 10.56 1.70
CA ILE A 79 2.16 10.89 2.94
C ILE A 79 3.49 10.12 3.02
N GLU A 80 3.47 8.81 2.80
CA GLU A 80 4.67 7.96 2.82
C GLU A 80 5.71 8.43 1.80
N LYS A 81 5.28 8.73 0.57
CA LYS A 81 6.13 9.27 -0.48
C LYS A 81 6.79 10.58 -0.05
N SER A 82 6.05 11.48 0.59
CA SER A 82 6.61 12.75 1.08
C SER A 82 7.66 12.53 2.18
N ALA A 83 7.39 11.60 3.11
CA ALA A 83 8.32 11.26 4.18
C ALA A 83 9.61 10.63 3.63
N ALA A 84 9.48 9.72 2.66
CA ALA A 84 10.62 9.10 1.98
C ALA A 84 11.47 10.14 1.22
N MET A 85 10.84 11.13 0.57
CA MET A 85 11.58 12.22 -0.07
C MET A 85 12.35 13.08 0.93
N MET A 86 11.74 13.43 2.07
CA MET A 86 12.44 14.20 3.12
C MET A 86 13.61 13.40 3.69
N GLN A 87 13.42 12.11 3.94
CA GLN A 87 14.49 11.24 4.40
C GLN A 87 15.63 11.17 3.38
N ARG A 88 15.31 11.03 2.09
CA ARG A 88 16.32 11.01 1.02
C ARG A 88 17.14 12.29 1.00
N SER A 89 16.47 13.45 1.00
CA SER A 89 17.13 14.76 1.04
C SER A 89 18.06 14.88 2.24
N TRP A 90 17.61 14.47 3.43
CA TRP A 90 18.44 14.52 4.64
C TRP A 90 19.69 13.62 4.55
N VAL A 91 19.57 12.43 3.94
CA VAL A 91 20.72 11.55 3.71
C VAL A 91 21.68 12.16 2.68
N GLU A 92 21.16 12.71 1.59
CA GLU A 92 21.94 13.39 0.55
C GLU A 92 22.74 14.56 1.15
N ASP A 93 22.11 15.43 1.95
CA ASP A 93 22.77 16.56 2.61
C ASP A 93 23.88 16.11 3.57
N ARG A 94 23.63 15.05 4.35
CA ARG A 94 24.65 14.48 5.25
C ARG A 94 25.81 13.88 4.50
N LEU A 95 25.56 13.24 3.36
CA LEU A 95 26.59 12.63 2.53
C LEU A 95 27.47 13.70 1.90
N ASP A 96 26.87 14.74 1.31
CA ASP A 96 27.61 15.89 0.76
C ASP A 96 28.50 16.57 1.80
N LYS A 97 27.98 16.76 3.03
CA LYS A 97 28.78 17.29 4.14
C LYS A 97 29.98 16.38 4.44
N LYS A 98 29.78 15.07 4.48
CA LYS A 98 30.85 14.10 4.77
C LYS A 98 31.88 14.04 3.64
N GLU A 99 31.44 14.17 2.39
CA GLU A 99 32.32 14.19 1.22
C GLU A 99 33.24 15.43 1.23
N LYS A 100 32.69 16.60 1.60
CA LYS A 100 33.49 17.83 1.81
C LYS A 100 34.49 17.70 2.95
N GLU A 101 34.08 17.14 4.09
CA GLU A 101 35.00 16.87 5.22
C GLU A 101 36.14 15.93 4.81
N LEU A 102 35.85 14.91 4.00
CA LEU A 102 36.82 13.94 3.53
C LEU A 102 37.82 14.58 2.55
N GLU A 103 37.36 15.41 1.61
CA GLU A 103 38.28 16.09 0.69
C GLU A 103 39.18 17.09 1.43
N ALA A 104 38.65 17.84 2.41
CA ALA A 104 39.46 18.71 3.27
C ALA A 104 40.55 17.92 4.03
N ALA A 105 40.20 16.76 4.60
CA ALA A 105 41.17 15.89 5.28
C ALA A 105 42.23 15.32 4.33
N ARG A 106 41.86 15.01 3.08
CA ARG A 106 42.83 14.60 2.04
C ARG A 106 43.78 15.73 1.69
N ASP A 107 43.29 16.95 1.54
CA ASP A 107 44.12 18.11 1.26
C ASP A 107 45.09 18.40 2.42
N GLU A 108 44.61 18.34 3.66
CA GLU A 108 45.46 18.48 4.84
C GLU A 108 46.54 17.40 4.90
N ALA A 109 46.18 16.13 4.61
CA ALA A 109 47.14 15.04 4.54
C ALA A 109 48.20 15.26 3.43
N ARG A 110 47.79 15.72 2.25
CA ARG A 110 48.72 16.08 1.16
C ARG A 110 49.66 17.20 1.58
N GLN A 111 49.16 18.26 2.21
CA GLN A 111 49.97 19.37 2.71
C GLN A 111 50.94 18.92 3.82
N ALA A 112 50.50 18.06 4.73
CA ALA A 112 51.34 17.50 5.78
C ALA A 112 52.47 16.61 5.22
N ILE A 113 52.23 15.90 4.12
CA ILE A 113 53.29 15.16 3.41
C ILE A 113 54.25 16.14 2.75
N ALA A 114 53.74 17.15 2.04
CA ALA A 114 54.55 18.14 1.34
C ALA A 114 55.45 18.95 2.29
N SER A 115 54.98 19.30 3.49
CA SER A 115 55.78 20.03 4.49
C SER A 115 56.87 19.20 5.16
N ARG A 116 56.78 17.86 5.08
CA ARG A 116 57.81 16.93 5.59
C ARG A 116 58.90 16.64 4.55
N LEU A 117 58.68 17.00 3.28
CA LEU A 117 59.72 16.93 2.26
C LEU A 117 60.68 18.12 2.47
N PRO A 118 62.00 17.90 2.58
CA PRO A 118 62.95 19.00 2.72
C PRO A 118 62.84 19.94 1.52
N THR A 119 62.49 21.21 1.76
CA THR A 119 62.61 22.29 0.78
C THR A 119 64.09 22.50 0.51
N VAL A 120 64.65 21.77 -0.46
CA VAL A 120 65.99 22.06 -0.98
C VAL A 120 65.86 23.37 -1.75
N SER A 121 66.27 24.47 -1.13
CA SER A 121 66.61 25.70 -1.86
C SER A 121 67.62 25.32 -2.94
N ALA A 122 67.23 25.49 -4.20
CA ALA A 122 68.13 25.32 -5.33
C ALA A 122 69.22 26.41 -5.29
N LEU A 123 70.30 26.13 -4.54
CA LEU A 123 71.59 26.73 -4.84
C LEU A 123 72.04 26.16 -6.19
N THR A 124 72.33 27.07 -7.10
CA THR A 124 72.91 26.87 -8.44
C THR A 124 73.76 25.60 -8.58
N PRO A 125 73.40 24.65 -9.46
CA PRO A 125 74.34 23.63 -9.92
C PRO A 125 75.16 24.19 -11.08
N SER A 126 76.46 24.37 -10.84
CA SER A 126 77.44 24.53 -11.92
C SER A 126 78.01 23.16 -12.29
N ALA A 127 78.12 22.96 -13.61
CA ALA A 127 78.77 21.87 -14.35
C ALA A 127 77.99 20.56 -14.62
N THR A 128 77.41 20.52 -15.82
CA THR A 128 77.03 19.39 -16.70
C THR A 128 78.27 18.50 -17.07
N PRO A 129 78.15 17.27 -17.67
CA PRO A 129 76.97 16.61 -18.26
C PRO A 129 76.71 15.12 -17.90
N ASP A 130 75.47 14.71 -18.18
CA ASP A 130 74.85 13.36 -18.26
C ASP A 130 75.49 12.47 -19.38
N PRO A 131 75.08 11.20 -19.69
CA PRO A 131 73.98 10.40 -19.15
C PRO A 131 74.25 8.88 -18.95
N LEU A 132 73.39 8.19 -18.19
CA LEU A 132 72.71 6.96 -18.67
C LEU A 132 71.81 6.33 -17.60
N ALA A 133 70.55 6.21 -17.98
CA ALA A 133 69.48 5.52 -17.28
C ALA A 133 69.77 4.03 -17.02
N LYS A 134 69.38 3.54 -15.84
CA LYS A 134 68.51 2.36 -15.74
C LYS A 134 67.84 2.24 -14.36
N THR A 135 66.52 2.30 -14.46
CA THR A 135 65.45 1.99 -13.52
C THR A 135 65.59 0.62 -12.87
N GLN A 136 65.19 0.52 -11.59
CA GLN A 136 64.47 -0.56 -10.89
C GLN A 136 65.03 -0.75 -9.48
N ALA A 137 64.28 -1.08 -8.44
CA ALA A 137 62.85 -1.10 -8.14
C ALA A 137 62.79 -1.49 -6.65
N ALA A 138 61.73 -1.07 -5.97
CA ALA A 138 61.51 -1.31 -4.55
C ALA A 138 61.46 -2.80 -4.16
N GLU A 139 62.04 -3.05 -2.99
CA GLU A 139 61.58 -3.91 -1.90
C GLU A 139 60.23 -4.63 -2.09
N ILE A 140 60.24 -5.96 -1.97
CA ILE A 140 59.05 -6.76 -1.65
C ILE A 140 59.45 -7.74 -0.54
N VAL A 141 59.10 -7.43 0.70
CA VAL A 141 59.09 -8.40 1.80
C VAL A 141 57.73 -8.30 2.51
N GLY A 142 57.05 -9.45 2.56
CA GLY A 142 56.09 -9.75 3.62
C GLY A 142 54.62 -9.41 3.34
N ALA A 143 53.95 -10.28 2.58
CA ALA A 143 52.50 -10.43 2.65
C ALA A 143 52.12 -11.21 3.92
N ALA A 144 51.34 -10.60 4.81
CA ALA A 144 50.62 -11.30 5.87
C ALA A 144 49.13 -11.46 5.47
N PRO A 145 48.50 -12.63 5.68
CA PRO A 145 47.12 -12.88 5.27
C PRO A 145 46.11 -12.24 6.24
N PRO A 146 44.89 -11.87 5.79
CA PRO A 146 43.84 -11.47 6.72
C PRO A 146 43.27 -12.68 7.47
N PRO A 147 42.88 -12.53 8.75
CA PRO A 147 42.25 -13.62 9.49
C PRO A 147 40.85 -13.92 8.96
N THR A 148 40.60 -15.21 8.75
CA THR A 148 39.26 -15.78 8.51
C THR A 148 38.42 -15.65 9.78
N THR A 149 37.43 -14.78 9.78
CA THR A 149 36.32 -14.86 10.74
C THR A 149 35.25 -15.79 10.21
N ARG A 150 35.19 -16.96 10.84
CA ARG A 150 34.16 -17.98 10.72
C ARG A 150 32.82 -17.38 11.18
N SER A 151 31.95 -17.02 10.24
CA SER A 151 30.55 -16.70 10.52
C SER A 151 29.79 -18.01 10.77
N THR A 152 29.68 -18.39 12.04
CA THR A 152 28.78 -19.46 12.51
C THR A 152 27.72 -18.83 13.39
N ALA A 153 26.72 -18.20 12.78
CA ALA A 153 25.40 -17.93 13.36
C ALA A 153 24.45 -17.33 12.30
N SER A 154 24.10 -18.09 11.26
CA SER A 154 22.96 -17.75 10.40
C SER A 154 22.33 -19.01 9.81
N ALA A 155 21.94 -19.94 10.69
CA ALA A 155 21.36 -21.22 10.29
C ALA A 155 19.88 -21.40 10.70
N TYR A 156 19.23 -20.43 11.35
CA TYR A 156 17.86 -20.62 11.86
C TYR A 156 16.92 -19.41 11.71
N LEU A 157 17.05 -18.62 10.65
CA LEU A 157 16.05 -17.57 10.34
C LEU A 157 15.58 -17.64 8.87
N SER A 158 15.55 -18.85 8.33
CA SER A 158 14.92 -19.16 7.04
C SER A 158 13.74 -20.10 7.26
N GLU A 159 12.72 -19.65 7.95
CA GLU A 159 11.38 -20.27 7.83
C GLU A 159 10.44 -19.27 7.15
N ARG A 160 10.67 -19.21 5.84
CA ARG A 160 9.74 -19.09 4.71
C ARG A 160 8.30 -18.72 5.09
N LEU A 161 7.84 -17.56 4.61
CA LEU A 161 6.40 -17.35 4.33
C LEU A 161 5.87 -18.60 3.60
N PRO A 162 4.65 -19.07 3.89
CA PRO A 162 4.12 -20.27 3.24
C PRO A 162 4.26 -20.11 1.73
N ASP A 163 4.87 -21.11 1.07
CA ASP A 163 5.08 -21.08 -0.38
C ASP A 163 3.76 -20.73 -1.07
N PRO A 164 3.72 -19.69 -1.92
CA PRO A 164 2.48 -19.21 -2.51
C PRO A 164 1.76 -20.28 -3.33
N GLU A 165 2.47 -21.27 -3.85
CA GLU A 165 1.90 -22.42 -4.57
C GLU A 165 1.23 -23.47 -3.67
N LYS A 166 1.36 -23.38 -2.34
CA LYS A 166 0.77 -24.33 -1.37
C LYS A 166 -0.28 -23.67 -0.48
N PHE A 167 -0.55 -22.39 -0.68
CA PHE A 167 -1.51 -21.63 0.11
C PHE A 167 -2.88 -21.65 -0.58
N GLU A 168 -3.70 -22.64 -0.23
CA GLU A 168 -5.04 -22.86 -0.81
C GLU A 168 -6.11 -21.95 -0.19
N ALA A 169 -5.71 -20.96 0.62
CA ALA A 169 -6.59 -20.07 1.38
C ALA A 169 -7.66 -20.79 2.22
N THR A 170 -7.40 -22.06 2.59
CA THR A 170 -8.33 -22.81 3.43
C THR A 170 -8.29 -22.33 4.87
N ARG A 171 -9.36 -22.62 5.63
CA ARG A 171 -9.49 -22.22 7.04
C ARG A 171 -8.35 -22.75 7.93
N ALA A 172 -7.73 -23.86 7.56
CA ALA A 172 -6.56 -24.41 8.25
C ALA A 172 -5.30 -23.59 7.96
N ASP A 173 -5.08 -23.18 6.71
CA ASP A 173 -3.92 -22.37 6.31
C ASP A 173 -3.99 -20.96 6.90
N LEU A 174 -5.18 -20.36 6.93
CA LEU A 174 -5.42 -19.06 7.56
C LEU A 174 -5.10 -19.09 9.07
N ARG A 175 -5.42 -20.20 9.76
CA ARG A 175 -5.06 -20.39 11.17
C ARG A 175 -3.55 -20.48 11.35
N ARG A 176 -2.88 -21.33 10.55
CA ARG A 176 -1.42 -21.48 10.59
C ARG A 176 -0.70 -20.15 10.33
N PHE A 177 -1.18 -19.37 9.35
CA PHE A 177 -0.63 -18.06 9.02
C PHE A 177 -0.82 -17.05 10.16
N ARG A 178 -2.03 -17.00 10.74
CA ARG A 178 -2.32 -16.15 11.91
C ARG A 178 -1.43 -16.50 13.10
N ASP A 179 -1.27 -17.78 13.39
CA ASP A 179 -0.48 -18.25 14.51
C ASP A 179 1.01 -17.90 14.32
N ALA A 180 1.53 -18.06 13.10
CA ALA A 180 2.90 -17.65 12.74
C ALA A 180 3.12 -16.12 12.88
N ILE A 181 2.17 -15.29 12.47
CA ILE A 181 2.24 -13.83 12.68
C ILE A 181 2.24 -13.50 14.17
N THR A 182 1.36 -14.13 14.93
CA THR A 182 1.23 -13.89 16.38
C THR A 182 2.53 -14.24 17.10
N GLU A 183 3.14 -15.37 16.76
CA GLU A 183 4.43 -15.80 17.30
C GLU A 183 5.57 -14.84 16.91
N LYS A 184 5.56 -14.28 15.69
CA LYS A 184 6.54 -13.26 15.30
C LYS A 184 6.37 -11.95 16.05
N LEU A 185 5.14 -11.56 16.36
CA LEU A 185 4.86 -10.36 17.13
C LEU A 185 5.27 -10.54 18.60
N THR A 186 5.01 -11.69 19.21
CA THR A 186 5.43 -11.98 20.59
C THR A 186 6.95 -12.13 20.72
N VAL A 187 7.61 -12.78 19.77
CA VAL A 187 9.09 -12.88 19.77
C VAL A 187 9.76 -11.52 19.53
N ASN A 188 9.09 -10.60 18.80
CA ASN A 188 9.57 -9.24 18.59
C ASN A 188 9.16 -8.25 19.71
N GLU A 189 8.37 -8.68 20.70
CA GLU A 189 7.87 -7.84 21.78
C GLU A 189 9.00 -7.26 22.64
N ASP A 190 10.14 -7.97 22.74
CA ASP A 190 11.38 -7.49 23.37
C ASP A 190 12.10 -6.38 22.57
N ARG A 191 11.81 -6.24 21.27
CA ARG A 191 12.46 -5.26 20.38
C ARG A 191 11.69 -3.95 20.26
N TYR A 192 10.39 -3.96 20.56
CA TYR A 192 9.51 -2.79 20.55
C TYR A 192 8.46 -2.94 21.67
N PRO A 193 8.74 -2.45 22.89
CA PRO A 193 7.74 -2.50 23.96
C PRO A 193 6.49 -1.70 23.55
N THR A 194 5.34 -2.35 23.63
CA THR A 194 4.02 -1.75 23.39
C THR A 194 3.84 -0.55 24.32
N ALA A 195 3.48 0.62 23.78
CA ALA A 195 3.24 1.81 24.59
C ALA A 195 2.18 1.51 25.67
N PRO A 196 2.38 1.94 26.93
CA PRO A 196 1.41 1.67 27.98
C PRO A 196 0.08 2.32 27.63
N THR A 197 -0.99 1.53 27.72
CA THR A 197 -2.37 1.98 27.57
C THR A 197 -2.68 3.06 28.60
N GLU A 198 -3.61 3.97 28.32
CA GLU A 198 -3.93 5.16 29.15
C GLU A 198 -4.18 4.86 30.64
N GLN A 199 -4.57 3.63 31.00
CA GLN A 199 -4.70 3.18 32.39
C GLN A 199 -3.37 3.12 33.17
N GLY A 200 -2.22 2.95 32.50
CA GLY A 200 -0.90 2.97 33.14
C GLY A 200 -0.39 4.39 33.45
N ILE A 201 -0.79 5.39 32.66
CA ILE A 201 -0.38 6.79 32.84
C ILE A 201 -1.06 7.39 34.08
N LEU A 202 -2.31 6.97 34.37
CA LEU A 202 -3.04 7.44 35.54
C LEU A 202 -2.50 6.90 36.87
N GLN A 203 -1.85 5.72 36.89
CA GLN A 203 -1.19 5.23 38.10
C GLN A 203 0.16 5.89 38.38
N ALA A 204 0.91 6.28 37.35
CA ALA A 204 2.22 6.93 37.51
C ALA A 204 2.12 8.36 38.10
N HIS A 205 1.00 9.05 37.85
CA HIS A 205 0.78 10.40 38.39
C HIS A 205 0.30 10.42 39.85
N THR A 206 -0.17 9.30 40.40
CA THR A 206 -0.61 9.25 41.82
C THR A 206 0.54 8.95 42.79
N THR A 207 1.70 8.50 42.32
CA THR A 207 2.85 8.16 43.19
C THR A 207 3.87 9.30 43.34
N LEU A 208 3.69 10.43 42.67
CA LEU A 208 4.61 11.59 42.73
C LEU A 208 4.11 12.75 43.62
N HIS A 209 3.02 12.55 44.37
CA HIS A 209 2.52 13.51 45.35
C HIS A 209 2.39 12.90 46.76
N LEU A 210 3.51 12.37 47.28
CA LEU A 210 3.76 12.18 48.70
C LEU A 210 5.12 12.81 49.04
#